data_AF-X0KWG3-F1
#
_entry.id   AF-X0KWG3-F1
#
_cell.length_a   1.000
_cell.length_b   1.000
_cell.length_c   1.000
_cell.angle_alpha   90.00
_cell.angle_beta   90.00
_cell.angle_gamma   90.00
#
_symmetry.space_group_name_H-M   'P 1'
#
loop_
_entity.id
_entity.type
_entity.pdbx_description
1 polymer ?
#
loop_
_entity_poly.entity_id
_entity_poly.type
_entity_poly.pdbx_seq_one_letter_code
_entity_poly.pdbx_strand_id
1 'polypeptide(L)'
;MRTALDLTLLHKQRDDFRLAFAKSWNDQDVDVVIGPSFVGPACAHDTAFYWSYTSLYNLVDYPGVVIPTPIRAESGEQYDKDYIPLSDACLRVKQLWEGGDFVGAPVNLQVVARRHHDNELFGALQILKHILDLP
;
A
#
# COMPACT_ATOMS: atom_id res chain seq x y z
N MET A 1 -3.86 -0.96 32.48
CA MET A 1 -5.18 -0.99 31.82
C MET A 1 -5.51 0.44 31.37
N ARG A 2 -5.96 0.67 30.14
CA ARG A 2 -6.33 2.02 29.66
C ARG A 2 -7.72 2.40 30.18
N THR A 3 -7.92 3.65 30.57
CA THR A 3 -9.20 4.20 31.02
C THR A 3 -10.09 4.59 29.84
N ALA A 4 -11.38 4.86 30.10
CA ALA A 4 -12.29 5.39 29.08
C ALA A 4 -11.85 6.76 28.54
N LEU A 5 -11.22 7.59 29.39
CA LEU A 5 -10.63 8.86 28.98
C LEU A 5 -9.48 8.62 27.99
N ASP A 6 -8.57 7.69 28.28
CA ASP A 6 -7.44 7.37 27.40
C ASP A 6 -7.93 6.93 26.01
N LEU A 7 -8.96 6.09 25.93
CA LEU A 7 -9.55 5.65 24.66
C LEU A 7 -10.17 6.80 23.88
N THR A 8 -10.88 7.70 24.57
CA THR A 8 -11.51 8.88 23.94
C THR A 8 -10.45 9.83 23.37
N LEU A 9 -9.35 10.04 24.09
CA LEU A 9 -8.24 10.87 23.60
C LEU A 9 -7.58 10.28 22.35
N LEU A 10 -7.43 8.95 22.28
CA LEU A 10 -6.90 8.27 21.09
C LEU A 10 -7.85 8.35 19.90
N HIS A 11 -9.16 8.24 20.12
CA HIS A 11 -10.15 8.46 19.07
C HIS A 11 -10.08 9.89 18.53
N LYS A 12 -9.95 10.88 19.41
CA LYS A 12 -9.74 12.26 18.99
C LYS A 12 -8.49 12.41 18.11
N GLN A 13 -7.36 11.84 18.52
CA GLN A 13 -6.12 11.88 17.73
C GLN A 13 -6.28 11.24 16.34
N ARG A 14 -6.96 10.09 16.26
CA ARG A 14 -7.30 9.44 14.99
C ARG A 14 -8.18 10.34 14.13
N ASP A 15 -9.20 10.95 14.71
CA ASP A 15 -10.16 11.77 13.97
C ASP A 15 -9.53 13.08 13.48
N ASP A 16 -8.65 13.69 14.29
CA ASP A 16 -7.83 14.85 13.88
C ASP A 16 -6.94 14.47 12.68
N PHE A 17 -6.31 13.28 12.69
CA PHE A 17 -5.54 12.77 11.56
C PHE A 17 -6.40 12.56 10.31
N ARG A 18 -7.61 11.97 10.46
CA ARG A 18 -8.55 11.77 9.34
C ARG A 18 -8.98 13.08 8.70
N LEU A 19 -9.23 14.12 9.50
CA LEU A 19 -9.58 15.45 9.00
C LEU A 19 -8.42 16.08 8.22
N ALA A 20 -7.21 16.01 8.76
CA ALA A 20 -6.01 16.51 8.08
C ALA A 20 -5.75 15.76 6.77
N PHE A 21 -5.90 14.43 6.77
CA PHE A 21 -5.75 13.61 5.58
C PHE A 21 -6.79 13.95 4.50
N ALA A 22 -8.07 14.09 4.89
CA ALA A 22 -9.14 14.48 3.97
C ALA A 22 -8.94 15.88 3.38
N LYS A 23 -8.37 16.82 4.15
CA LYS A 23 -7.97 18.12 3.64
C LYS A 23 -6.83 18.01 2.63
N SER A 24 -5.77 17.27 2.96
CA SER A 24 -4.63 17.04 2.06
C SER A 24 -5.05 16.38 0.73
N TRP A 25 -6.00 15.44 0.79
CA TRP A 25 -6.58 14.83 -0.40
C TRP A 25 -7.30 15.86 -1.28
N ASN A 26 -8.15 16.69 -0.67
CA ASN A 26 -8.85 17.77 -1.38
C ASN A 26 -7.88 18.80 -1.99
N ASP A 27 -6.82 19.17 -1.26
CA ASP A 27 -5.84 20.15 -1.73
C ASP A 27 -5.05 19.65 -2.95
N GLN A 28 -4.91 18.33 -3.10
CA GLN A 28 -4.27 17.68 -4.24
C GLN A 28 -5.18 17.53 -5.46
N ASP A 29 -6.50 17.66 -5.28
CA ASP A 29 -7.50 17.57 -6.35
C ASP A 29 -7.40 16.28 -7.17
N VAL A 30 -7.44 15.13 -6.47
CA VAL A 30 -7.38 13.79 -7.10
C VAL A 30 -8.63 12.97 -6.78
N ASP A 31 -9.11 12.21 -7.75
CA ASP A 31 -10.25 11.29 -7.58
C ASP A 31 -9.83 9.99 -6.86
N VAL A 32 -8.70 9.41 -7.29
CA VAL A 32 -8.14 8.18 -6.75
C VAL A 32 -6.62 8.27 -6.62
N VAL A 33 -6.05 7.47 -5.72
CA VAL A 33 -4.61 7.26 -5.57
C VAL A 33 -4.26 5.85 -6.01
N ILE A 34 -3.27 5.73 -6.90
CA ILE A 34 -2.67 4.44 -7.29
C ILE A 34 -1.31 4.35 -6.61
N GLY A 35 -1.05 3.24 -5.93
CA GLY A 35 0.21 3.02 -5.23
C GLY A 35 0.55 1.54 -5.04
N PRO A 36 1.73 1.24 -4.52
CA PRO A 36 2.13 -0.12 -4.20
C PRO A 36 1.27 -0.71 -3.07
N SER A 37 0.86 -1.96 -3.21
CA SER A 37 0.17 -2.68 -2.12
C SER A 37 1.13 -3.28 -1.09
N PHE A 38 2.41 -3.44 -1.45
CA PHE A 38 3.47 -3.98 -0.60
C PHE A 38 4.84 -3.49 -1.11
N VAL A 39 5.89 -3.75 -0.34
CA VAL A 39 7.26 -3.29 -0.65
C VAL A 39 7.88 -3.95 -1.90
N GLY A 40 7.24 -5.02 -2.38
CA GLY A 40 7.73 -5.89 -3.46
C GLY A 40 6.67 -6.92 -3.85
N PRO A 41 7.04 -8.03 -4.50
CA PRO A 41 6.11 -9.10 -4.86
C PRO A 41 5.62 -9.86 -3.62
N ALA A 42 4.81 -10.90 -3.82
CA ALA A 42 4.37 -11.79 -2.75
C ALA A 42 5.55 -12.25 -1.88
N CYS A 43 5.51 -11.95 -0.58
CA CYS A 43 6.62 -12.22 0.33
C CYS A 43 6.75 -13.71 0.67
N ALA A 44 7.95 -14.13 1.06
CA ALA A 44 8.15 -15.44 1.65
C ALA A 44 7.33 -15.60 2.95
N HIS A 45 7.02 -16.84 3.31
CA HIS A 45 6.29 -17.13 4.55
C HIS A 45 6.97 -16.50 5.77
N ASP A 46 6.15 -15.98 6.69
CA ASP A 46 6.60 -15.34 7.94
C ASP A 46 7.47 -14.08 7.75
N THR A 47 7.46 -13.45 6.57
CA THR A 47 8.25 -12.22 6.27
C THR A 47 7.45 -10.96 5.94
N ALA A 48 6.13 -10.98 6.14
CA ALA A 48 5.21 -9.87 5.82
C ALA A 48 5.25 -8.70 6.83
N PHE A 49 6.42 -8.08 7.06
CA PHE A 49 6.59 -7.10 8.14
C PHE A 49 6.09 -5.68 7.84
N TYR A 50 5.91 -5.33 6.56
CA TYR A 50 5.73 -3.94 6.11
C TYR A 50 4.34 -3.68 5.52
N TRP A 51 3.34 -3.76 6.38
CA TRP A 51 1.92 -3.63 6.05
C TRP A 51 1.40 -2.18 6.05
N SER A 52 2.29 -1.19 6.24
CA SER A 52 1.95 0.24 6.29
C SER A 52 1.32 0.77 4.98
N TYR A 53 1.70 0.17 3.85
CA TYR A 53 1.16 0.51 2.53
C TYR A 53 -0.35 0.38 2.44
N THR A 54 -0.94 -0.61 3.12
CA THR A 54 -2.39 -0.82 3.15
C THR A 54 -3.04 -0.34 4.44
N SER A 55 -2.33 -0.43 5.58
CA SER A 55 -2.92 -0.11 6.89
C SER A 55 -3.16 1.38 7.11
N LEU A 56 -2.47 2.25 6.38
CA LEU A 56 -2.79 3.67 6.32
C LEU A 56 -4.27 3.89 5.98
N TYR A 57 -4.78 3.17 4.98
CA TYR A 57 -6.16 3.33 4.50
C TYR A 57 -7.20 2.73 5.46
N ASN A 58 -6.81 1.73 6.26
CA ASN A 58 -7.62 1.26 7.39
C ASN A 58 -7.75 2.35 8.47
N LEU A 59 -6.65 3.05 8.76
CA LEU A 59 -6.66 4.13 9.75
C LEU A 59 -7.58 5.26 9.29
N VAL A 60 -7.53 5.66 8.02
CA VAL A 60 -8.35 6.77 7.49
C VAL A 60 -9.76 6.38 7.07
N ASP A 61 -10.07 5.08 7.02
CA ASP A 61 -11.36 4.52 6.59
C ASP A 61 -11.67 4.83 5.12
N TYR A 62 -10.69 4.60 4.23
CA TYR A 62 -10.79 4.86 2.80
C TYR A 62 -10.90 3.53 2.04
N PRO A 63 -11.87 3.40 1.10
CA PRO A 63 -12.02 2.19 0.31
C PRO A 63 -10.84 2.01 -0.63
N GLY A 64 -10.40 0.76 -0.83
CA GLY A 64 -9.36 0.44 -1.79
C GLY A 64 -9.49 -0.98 -2.32
N VAL A 65 -8.98 -1.18 -3.54
CA VAL A 65 -8.91 -2.47 -4.22
C VAL A 65 -7.45 -2.76 -4.58
N VAL A 66 -7.03 -4.01 -4.39
CA VAL A 66 -5.73 -4.48 -4.86
C VAL A 66 -5.94 -5.29 -6.13
N ILE A 67 -5.20 -4.93 -7.17
CA ILE A 67 -5.26 -5.57 -8.49
C ILE A 67 -3.92 -6.22 -8.82
N PRO A 68 -3.93 -7.39 -9.47
CA PRO A 68 -2.70 -7.95 -10.00
C PRO A 68 -2.21 -7.10 -11.16
N THR A 69 -0.90 -7.06 -11.35
CA THR A 69 -0.31 -6.55 -12.60
C THR A 69 0.16 -7.72 -13.46
N PRO A 70 0.43 -7.49 -14.77
CA PRO A 70 1.11 -8.48 -15.60
C PRO A 70 2.56 -8.77 -15.16
N ILE A 71 3.11 -7.99 -14.23
CA ILE A 71 4.50 -8.07 -13.79
C ILE A 71 4.65 -9.16 -12.73
N ARG A 72 5.68 -9.98 -12.92
CA ARG A 72 6.13 -10.99 -11.96
C ARG A 72 7.63 -10.80 -11.75
N ALA A 73 8.09 -11.09 -10.54
CA ALA A 73 9.52 -11.07 -10.25
C ALA A 73 10.26 -12.10 -11.12
N GLU A 74 11.38 -11.69 -11.69
CA GLU A 74 12.18 -12.47 -12.63
C GLU A 74 13.42 -13.04 -11.95
N SER A 75 13.97 -14.11 -12.52
CA SER A 75 15.22 -14.67 -12.01
C SER A 75 16.40 -13.76 -12.36
N GLY A 76 17.27 -13.51 -11.38
CA GLY A 76 18.50 -12.73 -11.58
C GLY A 76 18.33 -11.22 -11.43
N GLU A 77 17.14 -10.73 -11.06
CA GLU A 77 16.93 -9.34 -10.67
C GLU A 77 17.76 -8.98 -9.41
N GLN A 78 18.57 -7.93 -9.53
CA GLN A 78 19.47 -7.50 -8.47
C GLN A 78 19.32 -5.99 -8.24
N TYR A 79 19.52 -5.57 -7.00
CA TYR A 79 19.73 -4.16 -6.70
C TYR A 79 20.98 -3.64 -7.40
N ASP A 80 21.00 -2.34 -7.70
CA ASP A 80 22.20 -1.67 -8.19
C ASP A 80 23.37 -1.82 -7.20
N LYS A 81 24.59 -1.94 -7.73
CA LYS A 81 25.80 -2.19 -6.94
C LYS A 81 26.08 -1.10 -5.91
N ASP A 82 25.66 0.11 -6.20
CA ASP A 82 25.79 1.31 -5.37
C ASP A 82 24.49 1.67 -4.64
N TYR A 83 23.49 0.77 -4.61
CA TYR A 83 22.27 0.99 -3.85
C TYR A 83 22.56 1.06 -2.34
N ILE A 84 22.24 2.21 -1.74
CA ILE A 84 22.36 2.45 -0.29
C ILE A 84 20.94 2.44 0.31
N PRO A 85 20.62 1.50 1.22
CA PRO A 85 19.34 1.50 1.90
C PRO A 85 19.08 2.80 2.66
N LEU A 86 17.86 3.34 2.53
CA LEU A 86 17.46 4.60 3.18
C LEU A 86 17.24 4.47 4.69
N SER A 87 17.11 3.24 5.19
CA SER A 87 16.86 2.92 6.60
C SER A 87 17.15 1.45 6.89
N ASP A 88 17.13 1.06 8.17
CA ASP A 88 17.23 -0.33 8.60
C ASP A 88 16.09 -1.21 8.04
N ALA A 89 14.89 -0.64 7.90
CA ALA A 89 13.77 -1.32 7.27
C ALA A 89 14.06 -1.62 5.80
N CYS A 90 14.59 -0.64 5.05
CA CYS A 90 15.02 -0.82 3.66
C CYS A 90 16.15 -1.87 3.55
N LEU A 91 17.11 -1.86 4.48
CA LEU A 91 18.20 -2.85 4.51
C LEU A 91 17.63 -4.25 4.70
N ARG A 92 16.68 -4.43 5.63
CA ARG A 92 16.04 -5.71 5.86
C ARG A 92 15.21 -6.18 4.66
N VAL A 93 14.50 -5.29 3.96
CA VAL A 93 13.81 -5.63 2.70
C VAL A 93 14.81 -6.14 1.67
N LYS A 94 15.93 -5.44 1.49
CA LYS A 94 17.00 -5.87 0.59
C LYS A 94 17.55 -7.25 0.96
N GLN A 95 17.82 -7.50 2.24
CA GLN A 95 18.28 -8.81 2.71
C GLN A 95 17.26 -9.93 2.48
N LEU A 96 15.97 -9.64 2.65
CA LEU A 96 14.88 -10.58 2.32
C LEU A 96 14.83 -10.88 0.83
N TRP A 97 15.03 -9.87 -0.02
CA TRP A 97 15.12 -10.02 -1.47
C TRP A 97 16.30 -10.93 -1.86
N GLU A 98 17.50 -10.63 -1.36
CA GLU A 98 18.73 -11.35 -1.69
C GLU A 98 18.77 -12.78 -1.13
N GLY A 99 18.08 -13.02 -0.01
CA GLY A 99 18.02 -14.33 0.65
C GLY A 99 16.81 -15.18 0.26
N GLY A 100 15.84 -14.63 -0.49
CA GLY A 100 14.60 -15.29 -0.85
C GLY A 100 14.51 -15.70 -2.32
N ASP A 101 13.55 -16.55 -2.64
CA ASP A 101 13.16 -16.88 -4.02
C ASP A 101 11.79 -16.25 -4.30
N PHE A 102 11.76 -15.31 -5.22
CA PHE A 102 10.57 -14.60 -5.64
C PHE A 102 10.22 -14.87 -7.11
N VAL A 103 10.91 -15.79 -7.78
CA VAL A 103 10.71 -16.02 -9.21
C VAL A 103 9.24 -16.39 -9.50
N GLY A 104 8.62 -15.64 -10.39
CA GLY A 104 7.21 -15.80 -10.76
C GLY A 104 6.22 -15.22 -9.75
N ALA A 105 6.67 -14.69 -8.60
CA ALA A 105 5.80 -14.07 -7.62
C ALA A 105 5.13 -12.81 -8.21
N PRO A 106 3.81 -12.64 -8.04
CA PRO A 106 3.09 -11.53 -8.65
C PRO A 106 3.41 -10.19 -7.95
N VAL A 107 3.45 -9.13 -8.75
CA VAL A 107 3.47 -7.75 -8.27
C VAL A 107 2.06 -7.16 -8.41
N ASN A 108 1.58 -6.51 -7.36
CA ASN A 108 0.23 -5.97 -7.29
C ASN A 108 0.27 -4.45 -7.05
N LEU A 109 -0.77 -3.77 -7.51
CA LEU A 109 -1.01 -2.36 -7.23
C LEU A 109 -2.28 -2.22 -6.39
N GLN A 110 -2.33 -1.17 -5.58
CA GLN A 110 -3.50 -0.75 -4.85
C GLN A 110 -4.07 0.53 -5.46
N VAL A 111 -5.39 0.57 -5.61
CA VAL A 111 -6.15 1.77 -5.97
C VAL A 111 -7.01 2.13 -4.77
N VAL A 112 -6.99 3.39 -4.38
CA VAL A 112 -7.73 3.89 -3.23
C VAL A 112 -8.56 5.09 -3.65
N ALA A 113 -9.82 5.11 -3.25
CA ALA A 113 -10.67 6.29 -3.38
C ALA A 113 -10.93 6.89 -2.01
N ARG A 114 -11.53 8.09 -2.01
CA ARG A 114 -11.92 8.74 -0.77
C ARG A 114 -13.00 7.95 -0.04
N ARG A 115 -13.07 8.09 1.29
CA ARG A 115 -14.17 7.58 2.12
C ARG A 115 -15.54 7.86 1.50
N HIS A 116 -16.38 6.83 1.35
CA HIS A 116 -17.71 6.84 0.72
C HIS A 116 -17.75 7.04 -0.80
N HIS A 117 -16.61 6.97 -1.49
CA HIS A 117 -16.53 7.12 -2.95
C HIS A 117 -16.26 5.79 -3.66
N ASP A 118 -16.86 4.71 -3.16
CA ASP A 118 -16.72 3.34 -3.69
C ASP A 118 -17.10 3.26 -5.18
N ASN A 119 -18.08 4.04 -5.65
CA ASN A 119 -18.45 4.09 -7.06
C ASN A 119 -17.32 4.66 -7.94
N GLU A 120 -16.62 5.70 -7.48
CA GLU A 120 -15.47 6.27 -8.18
C GLU A 120 -14.31 5.29 -8.19
N LEU A 121 -14.09 4.56 -7.08
CA LEU A 121 -13.12 3.46 -7.02
C LEU A 121 -13.41 2.40 -8.09
N PHE A 122 -14.66 1.95 -8.21
CA PHE A 122 -15.03 0.96 -9.22
C PHE A 122 -14.95 1.53 -10.65
N GLY A 123 -15.23 2.81 -10.85
CA GLY A 123 -15.00 3.49 -12.12
C GLY A 123 -13.53 3.49 -12.53
N ALA A 124 -12.63 3.85 -11.60
CA ALA A 124 -11.19 3.79 -11.81
C ALA A 124 -10.71 2.34 -12.05
N LEU A 125 -11.23 1.38 -11.29
CA LEU A 125 -10.93 -0.04 -11.47
C LEU A 125 -11.31 -0.50 -12.88
N GLN A 126 -12.48 -0.12 -13.39
CA GLN A 126 -12.91 -0.50 -14.73
C GLN A 126 -11.96 0.00 -15.83
N ILE A 127 -11.43 1.21 -15.66
CA ILE A 127 -10.42 1.78 -16.57
C ILE A 127 -9.12 0.97 -16.48
N LEU A 128 -8.64 0.70 -15.27
CA LEU A 128 -7.39 -0.03 -15.03
C LEU A 128 -7.47 -1.49 -15.49
N LYS A 129 -8.64 -2.13 -15.38
CA LYS A 129 -8.88 -3.47 -15.92
C LYS A 129 -8.58 -3.54 -17.42
N HIS A 130 -8.99 -2.51 -18.17
CA HIS A 130 -8.74 -2.45 -19.61
C HIS A 130 -7.26 -2.17 -19.92
N ILE A 131 -6.62 -1.28 -19.17
CA ILE A 131 -5.22 -0.90 -19.40
C ILE A 131 -4.26 -2.05 -19.07
N LEU A 132 -4.53 -2.81 -18.01
CA LEU A 132 -3.66 -3.87 -17.50
C LEU A 132 -4.07 -5.27 -17.99
N ASP A 133 -5.02 -5.37 -18.92
CA ASP A 133 -5.60 -6.63 -19.42
C ASP A 133 -6.00 -7.59 -18.29
N LEU A 134 -6.66 -7.06 -17.27
CA LEU A 134 -7.12 -7.85 -16.12
C LEU A 134 -8.39 -8.63 -16.48
N PRO A 135 -8.57 -9.86 -15.94
CA PRO A 135 -9.79 -10.64 -16.12
C PRO A 135 -11.02 -9.92 -15.56
#